data_AF-A0A7X0XEQ1-F1
#
_entry.id   AF-A0A7X0XEQ1-F1
#
_cell.length_a   1.000
_cell.length_b   1.000
_cell.length_c   1.000
_cell.angle_alpha   90.00
_cell.angle_beta   90.00
_cell.angle_gamma   90.00
#
_symmetry.space_group_name_H-M   'P 1'
#
loop_
_entity.id
_entity.type
_entity.pdbx_description
1 polymer ?
#
loop_
_entity_poly.entity_id
_entity_poly.type
_entity_poly.pdbx_seq_one_letter_code
_entity_poly.pdbx_strand_id
1 'polypeptide(L)' 'MLAILFLFVPVLPLIAIGVYFLPTFLASGGNRGTVFLLNLFMGWTVLGWGMCFMIGSSAKK' A
#
# COMPACT_ATOMS: atom_id res chain seq x y z
N MET A 1 9.33 -26.56 -15.34
CA MET A 1 9.36 -25.12 -15.72
C MET A 1 7.96 -24.47 -15.65
N LEU A 2 6.93 -24.99 -16.34
CA LEU A 2 5.56 -24.44 -16.34
C LEU A 2 4.85 -24.40 -14.98
N ALA A 3 4.98 -25.44 -14.14
CA ALA A 3 4.33 -25.50 -12.84
C ALA A 3 4.84 -24.43 -11.84
N ILE A 4 6.11 -24.06 -11.94
CA ILE A 4 6.71 -23.00 -11.13
C ILE A 4 6.10 -21.65 -11.51
N LEU A 5 5.97 -21.37 -12.82
CA LEU A 5 5.32 -20.14 -13.29
C LEU A 5 3.89 -20.03 -12.77
N PHE A 6 3.14 -21.12 -12.75
CA PHE A 6 1.75 -21.15 -12.26
C PHE A 6 1.61 -20.81 -10.77
N LEU A 7 2.64 -21.06 -9.96
CA LEU A 7 2.68 -20.68 -8.55
C LEU A 7 3.13 -19.22 -8.36
N PHE A 8 4.13 -18.76 -9.11
CA PHE A 8 4.66 -17.41 -8.97
C PHE A 8 3.73 -16.33 -9.54
N VAL A 9 3.04 -16.62 -10.65
CA VAL A 9 2.12 -15.69 -11.33
C VAL A 9 1.01 -15.15 -10.40
N PRO A 10 0.33 -15.96 -9.56
CA PRO A 10 -0.65 -15.44 -8.60
C PRO A 10 -0.04 -14.96 -7.28
N VAL A 11 1.10 -15.53 -6.84
CA VAL A 11 1.70 -15.19 -5.54
C VAL A 11 2.35 -13.81 -5.56
N LEU A 12 3.06 -13.46 -6.63
CA LEU A 12 3.75 -12.17 -6.73
C LEU A 12 2.79 -10.96 -6.70
N PRO A 13 1.65 -10.95 -7.43
CA PRO A 13 0.65 -9.88 -7.34
C PRO A 13 0.00 -9.77 -5.96
N LEU A 14 -0.26 -10.89 -5.28
CA LEU A 14 -0.82 -10.87 -3.93
C LEU A 14 0.13 -10.20 -2.92
N ILE A 15 1.42 -10.54 -3.00
CA ILE A 15 2.45 -9.88 -2.18
C ILE A 15 2.54 -8.40 -2.57
N ALA A 16 2.54 -8.08 -3.87
CA ALA A 16 2.60 -6.70 -4.33
C ALA A 16 1.41 -5.86 -3.84
N ILE A 17 0.19 -6.41 -3.82
CA ILE A 17 -0.99 -5.75 -3.26
C ILE A 17 -0.83 -5.54 -1.75
N GLY A 18 -0.37 -6.55 -1.01
CA GLY A 18 -0.13 -6.42 0.43
C GLY A 18 0.88 -5.32 0.76
N VAL A 19 1.98 -5.27 0.00
CA VAL A 19 3.00 -4.21 0.10
C VAL A 19 2.41 -2.87 -0.36
N TYR A 20 1.62 -2.84 -1.43
CA TYR A 20 0.99 -1.62 -1.95
C TYR A 20 0.19 -0.90 -0.86
N PHE A 21 -0.56 -1.64 -0.05
CA PHE A 21 -1.41 -1.09 1.02
C PHE A 21 -0.71 -0.90 2.38
N LEU A 22 0.62 -1.08 2.46
CA LEU A 22 1.41 -0.84 3.69
C LEU A 22 1.12 0.52 4.36
N PRO A 23 1.07 1.65 3.62
CA PRO A 23 0.79 2.96 4.22
C PRO A 23 -0.57 3.01 4.90
N THR A 24 -1.57 2.35 4.31
CA THR A 24 -2.93 2.26 4.86
C THR A 24 -2.97 1.49 6.17
N PHE A 25 -2.23 0.38 6.26
CA PHE A 25 -2.14 -0.42 7.49
C PHE A 25 -1.48 0.36 8.62
N LEU A 26 -0.45 1.13 8.29
CA LEU A 26 0.35 1.93 9.24
C LEU A 26 -0.32 3.24 9.67
N ALA A 27 -1.27 3.74 8.88
CA ALA A 27 -2.09 4.89 9.26
C ALA A 27 -2.94 4.58 10.50
N SER A 28 -2.95 5.50 11.46
CA SER A 28 -3.72 5.39 12.71
C SER A 28 -4.83 6.44 12.80
N GLY A 29 -5.90 6.11 13.52
CA GLY A 29 -7.00 7.04 13.82
C GLY A 29 -7.81 7.44 12.57
N GLY A 30 -8.32 8.67 12.56
CA GLY A 30 -9.21 9.19 11.51
C GLY A 30 -8.60 9.31 10.12
N ASN A 31 -7.27 9.23 9.99
CA ASN A 31 -6.56 9.40 8.72
C ASN A 31 -6.52 8.14 7.86
N ARG A 32 -7.00 6.98 8.35
CA ARG A 32 -6.94 5.71 7.62
C ARG A 32 -7.69 5.74 6.29
N GLY A 33 -8.87 6.37 6.28
CA GLY A 33 -9.67 6.53 5.06
C GLY A 33 -8.99 7.41 4.02
N THR A 34 -8.43 8.55 4.45
CA THR A 34 -7.68 9.46 3.58
C THR A 34 -6.43 8.79 3.01
N VAL A 35 -5.66 8.09 3.85
CA VAL A 35 -4.47 7.36 3.40
C VAL A 35 -4.85 6.22 2.44
N PHE A 36 -5.96 5.51 2.69
CA PHE A 36 -6.46 4.50 1.75
C PHE A 36 -6.80 5.08 0.38
N LEU A 37 -7.55 6.18 0.32
CA LEU A 37 -7.93 6.83 -0.93
C LEU A 37 -6.71 7.38 -1.67
N LEU A 38 -5.81 8.06 -0.96
CA LEU A 38 -4.59 8.59 -1.56
C LEU A 38 -3.69 7.47 -2.09
N ASN A 39 -3.58 6.37 -1.36
CA ASN A 39 -2.81 5.22 -1.80
C ASN A 39 -3.48 4.51 -2.98
N LEU A 40 -4.81 4.42 -3.02
CA LEU A 40 -5.54 3.84 -4.15
C LEU A 40 -5.34 4.64 -5.45
N PHE A 41 -5.26 5.98 -5.38
CA PHE A 41 -5.19 6.85 -6.57
C PHE A 41 -3.81 7.44 -6.89
N MET A 42 -2.85 7.41 -5.95
CA MET A 42 -1.50 7.95 -6.15
C MET A 42 -0.39 7.00 -5.68
N GLY A 43 -0.74 5.86 -5.08
CA GLY A 43 0.22 4.90 -4.52
C GLY A 43 1.13 4.24 -5.56
N TRP A 44 0.81 4.36 -6.84
CA TRP A 44 1.67 3.98 -7.97
C TRP A 44 2.90 4.88 -8.15
N THR A 45 3.00 5.98 -7.39
CA THR A 45 4.17 6.87 -7.39
C THR A 45 4.87 6.89 -6.04
N VAL A 46 6.19 7.06 -6.07
CA VAL A 46 7.01 7.27 -4.85
C VAL A 46 6.51 8.48 -4.04
N LEU A 47 6.06 9.54 -4.72
CA LEU A 47 5.50 10.73 -4.07
C LEU A 47 4.17 10.45 -3.38
N GLY A 48 3.28 9.68 -4.00
CA GLY A 48 2.02 9.28 -3.38
C GLY A 48 2.21 8.41 -2.14
N TRP A 49 3.19 7.51 -2.18
CA TRP A 49 3.63 6.77 -1.00
C TRP A 49 4.15 7.69 0.11
N GLY A 50 5.04 8.64 -0.23
CA GLY A 50 5.56 9.63 0.71
C GLY A 50 4.45 10.42 1.41
N MET A 51 3.46 10.91 0.66
CA MET A 51 2.32 11.64 1.22
C MET A 51 1.44 10.75 2.12
N CYS A 52 1.22 9.48 1.74
CA CYS A 52 0.49 8.53 2.58
C CYS A 52 1.17 8.31 3.93
N PHE A 53 2.49 8.15 3.95
CA PHE A 53 3.26 8.01 5.19
C PHE A 53 3.26 9.28 6.02
N MET A 54 3.39 10.45 5.40
CA MET A 54 3.33 11.74 6.11
C MET A 54 1.98 11.94 6.79
N ILE A 55 0.87 11.73 6.07
CA ILE A 55 -0.49 11.93 6.61
C ILE A 55 -0.83 10.85 7.64
N GLY A 56 -0.46 9.60 7.38
CA GLY A 56 -0.69 8.48 8.29
C GLY A 56 0.08 8.62 9.61
N SER A 57 1.30 9.18 9.57
CA SER A 57 2.14 9.42 10.76
C SER A 57 1.79 10.70 11.50
N SER A 58 1.27 11.73 10.82
CA SER A 58 0.88 13.00 11.44
C SER A 58 -0.25 12.87 12.47
N ALA A 59 -1.03 11.78 12.46
CA ALA A 59 -2.08 11.51 13.44
C ALA A 59 -1.55 10.99 14.80
N LYS A 60 -0.25 10.69 14.91
CA LYS A 60 0.38 10.23 16.18
C LYS A 60 0.88 11.37 17.07
N LYS A 61 0.62 12.64 16.74
CA LYS A 61 0.93 13.78 17.61
C LYS A 61 -0.08 13.88 18.75
#